data_AF-A0A1Y2RED8-F1
#
_entry.id   AF-A0A1Y2RED8-F1
#
_cell.length_a   1.000
_cell.length_b   1.000
_cell.length_c   1.000
_cell.angle_alpha   90.00
_cell.angle_beta   90.00
_cell.angle_gamma   90.00
#
_symmetry.space_group_name_H-M   'P 1'
#
loop_
_entity.id
_entity.type
_entity.pdbx_description
1 polymer ?
#
loop_
_entity_poly.entity_id
_entity_poly.type
_entity_poly.pdbx_seq_one_letter_code
_entity_poly.pdbx_strand_id
1 'polypeptide(L)'
;MKKLLFLTLIFCALISTATYAQPAGDPPSQLQQMKDKIRPQMVEKTGLTDAQADKIIELNYEMRMAMAALKDLTEDARKVKFAELKAAKEKKMKELFTEEQLAAVKKFYEEQPKPTPPKSGN
;
A
#
# COMPACT_ATOMS: atom_id res chain seq x y z
N MET A 1 -49.42 34.87 19.26
CA MET A 1 -49.76 33.43 19.12
C MET A 1 -49.92 33.08 17.65
N LYS A 2 -49.10 32.14 17.16
CA LYS A 2 -49.37 31.10 16.14
C LYS A 2 -50.13 31.58 14.88
N LYS A 3 -49.56 31.50 13.67
CA LYS A 3 -49.41 30.22 12.95
C LYS A 3 -48.46 30.40 11.73
N LEU A 4 -47.38 29.61 11.75
CA LEU A 4 -46.85 28.82 10.64
C LEU A 4 -46.55 29.54 9.31
N LEU A 5 -45.39 30.20 9.28
CA LEU A 5 -44.56 30.34 8.09
C LEU A 5 -43.84 29.01 7.83
N PHE A 6 -44.35 28.12 6.97
CA PHE A 6 -43.56 26.98 6.46
C PHE A 6 -44.17 26.45 5.16
N LEU A 7 -44.12 27.25 4.12
CA LEU A 7 -44.24 26.74 2.75
C LEU A 7 -43.55 27.73 1.82
N THR A 8 -42.30 27.45 1.49
CA THR A 8 -41.65 27.65 0.18
C THR A 8 -40.13 27.66 0.32
N LEU A 9 -39.48 27.17 -0.74
CA LEU A 9 -38.06 27.23 -1.07
C LEU A 9 -37.11 26.13 -0.56
N ILE A 10 -36.67 25.34 -1.55
CA ILE A 10 -35.26 24.96 -1.83
C ILE A 10 -34.77 23.73 -1.02
N PHE A 11 -34.78 22.53 -1.60
CA PHE A 11 -33.88 22.08 -2.67
C PHE A 11 -32.41 22.24 -2.29
N CYS A 12 -31.94 21.52 -1.27
CA CYS A 12 -30.50 21.33 -1.04
C CYS A 12 -30.20 19.93 -0.53
N ALA A 13 -29.39 19.25 -1.34
CA ALA A 13 -28.47 18.19 -0.95
C ALA A 13 -29.10 16.85 -0.53
N LEU A 14 -29.70 16.16 -1.50
CA LEU A 14 -29.39 14.74 -1.68
C LEU A 14 -27.86 14.66 -1.86
N ILE A 15 -27.13 14.45 -0.77
CA ILE A 15 -25.71 14.11 -0.83
C ILE A 15 -25.67 12.70 -1.40
N SER A 16 -25.56 12.63 -2.73
CA SER A 16 -25.14 11.44 -3.43
C SER A 16 -23.80 11.03 -2.84
N THR A 17 -23.79 10.01 -1.97
CA THR A 17 -22.59 9.30 -1.59
C THR A 17 -22.09 8.57 -2.84
N ALA A 18 -21.38 9.29 -3.71
CA ALA A 18 -20.62 8.70 -4.77
C ALA A 18 -19.51 7.88 -4.10
N THR A 19 -19.75 6.59 -3.94
CA THR A 19 -18.70 5.62 -3.64
C THR A 19 -17.73 5.66 -4.82
N TYR A 20 -16.63 6.41 -4.69
CA TYR A 20 -15.54 6.33 -5.64
C TYR A 20 -14.87 4.97 -5.45
N ALA A 21 -15.35 3.97 -6.19
CA ALA A 21 -14.54 2.81 -6.52
C ALA A 21 -13.34 3.36 -7.28
N GLN A 22 -12.22 3.60 -6.59
CA GLN A 22 -11.02 4.11 -7.23
C GLN A 22 -10.63 3.10 -8.31
N PRO A 23 -10.64 3.48 -9.60
CA PRO A 23 -10.18 2.59 -10.65
C PRO A 23 -8.76 2.17 -10.29
N ALA A 24 -8.48 0.87 -10.40
CA ALA A 24 -7.13 0.37 -10.25
C ALA A 24 -6.26 1.08 -11.29
N GLY A 25 -5.47 2.07 -10.86
CA GLY A 25 -4.64 2.87 -11.73
C GLY A 25 -3.63 2.02 -12.48
N ASP A 26 -3.11 2.54 -13.58
CA ASP A 26 -1.98 1.95 -14.29
C ASP A 26 -0.80 1.68 -13.31
N PRO A 27 -0.01 0.61 -13.52
CA PRO A 27 1.05 0.22 -12.57
C PRO A 27 2.05 1.34 -12.22
N PRO A 28 2.44 2.24 -13.15
CA PRO A 28 3.29 3.39 -12.83
C PRO A 28 2.62 4.41 -11.90
N SER A 29 1.33 4.73 -12.11
CA SER A 29 0.61 5.65 -11.22
C SER A 29 0.42 5.08 -9.82
N GLN A 30 0.21 3.76 -9.70
CA GLN A 30 0.13 3.09 -8.40
C GLN A 30 1.46 3.16 -7.64
N LEU A 31 2.59 2.93 -8.32
CA LEU A 31 3.91 3.05 -7.68
C LEU A 31 4.16 4.48 -7.20
N GLN A 32 3.82 5.48 -8.02
CA GLN A 32 3.99 6.88 -7.63
C GLN A 32 3.13 7.24 -6.41
N GLN A 33 1.85 6.84 -6.40
CA GLN A 33 0.98 7.03 -5.24
C GLN A 33 1.50 6.33 -3.98
N MET A 34 2.12 5.15 -4.11
CA MET A 34 2.74 4.47 -2.98
C MET A 34 3.95 5.24 -2.46
N LYS A 35 4.80 5.75 -3.37
CA LYS A 35 5.94 6.60 -2.99
C LYS A 35 5.45 7.84 -2.24
N ASP A 36 4.45 8.54 -2.75
CA ASP A 36 3.96 9.78 -2.14
C ASP A 36 3.33 9.55 -0.75
N LYS A 37 2.72 8.39 -0.52
CA LYS A 37 2.12 8.04 0.77
C LYS A 37 3.14 7.52 1.81
N ILE A 38 4.06 6.67 1.38
CA ILE A 38 4.92 5.90 2.29
C ILE A 38 6.25 6.62 2.54
N ARG A 39 6.81 7.28 1.52
CA ARG A 39 8.14 7.91 1.59
C ARG A 39 8.29 8.87 2.77
N PRO A 40 7.36 9.83 3.03
CA PRO A 40 7.56 10.79 4.12
C PRO A 40 7.69 10.10 5.48
N GLN A 41 6.79 9.14 5.75
CA GLN A 41 6.79 8.39 7.01
C GLN A 41 8.00 7.47 7.13
N MET A 42 8.45 6.89 6.02
CA MET A 42 9.62 6.03 6.00
C MET A 42 10.89 6.83 6.29
N VAL A 43 11.09 7.96 5.60
CA VAL A 43 12.22 8.86 5.85
C VAL A 43 12.24 9.31 7.31
N GLU A 44 11.10 9.78 7.83
CA GLU A 44 10.97 10.23 9.22
C GLU A 44 11.31 9.13 10.23
N LYS A 45 10.80 7.92 10.04
CA LYS A 45 10.95 6.82 11.02
C LYS A 45 12.25 6.04 10.91
N THR A 46 12.89 6.04 9.74
CA THR A 46 14.07 5.19 9.47
C THR A 46 15.35 5.99 9.25
N GLY A 47 15.25 7.32 9.06
CA GLY A 47 16.40 8.17 8.74
C GLY A 47 16.99 7.94 7.35
N LEU A 48 16.31 7.18 6.49
CA LEU A 48 16.72 7.00 5.09
C LEU A 48 16.59 8.32 4.32
N THR A 49 17.41 8.49 3.30
CA THR A 49 17.20 9.55 2.29
C THR A 49 15.96 9.25 1.44
N ASP A 50 15.38 10.27 0.80
CA ASP A 50 14.24 10.09 -0.12
C ASP A 50 14.53 9.06 -1.22
N ALA A 51 15.73 9.10 -1.80
CA ALA A 51 16.14 8.16 -2.85
C ALA A 51 16.22 6.71 -2.33
N GLN A 52 16.71 6.53 -1.10
CA GLN A 52 16.76 5.23 -0.43
C GLN A 52 15.35 4.72 -0.10
N ALA A 53 14.49 5.56 0.45
CA ALA A 53 13.10 5.21 0.72
C ALA A 53 12.33 4.84 -0.57
N ASP A 54 12.54 5.59 -1.65
CA ASP A 54 11.96 5.28 -2.96
C ASP A 54 12.38 3.90 -3.48
N LYS A 55 13.64 3.52 -3.27
CA LYS A 55 14.16 2.19 -3.65
C LYS A 55 13.55 1.07 -2.81
N ILE A 56 13.37 1.27 -1.51
CA ILE A 56 12.66 0.31 -0.65
C ILE A 56 11.22 0.12 -1.14
N ILE A 57 10.52 1.22 -1.42
CA ILE A 57 9.11 1.20 -1.86
C ILE A 57 8.99 0.51 -3.23
N GLU A 58 9.90 0.81 -4.16
CA GLU A 58 9.98 0.18 -5.47
C GLU A 58 10.22 -1.34 -5.38
N LEU A 59 11.22 -1.78 -4.59
CA LEU A 59 11.49 -3.21 -4.39
C LEU A 59 10.31 -3.96 -3.74
N ASN A 60 9.60 -3.31 -2.81
CA ASN A 60 8.40 -3.88 -2.20
C ASN A 60 7.25 -3.98 -3.21
N TYR A 61 7.10 -2.98 -4.07
CA TYR A 61 6.10 -2.99 -5.13
C TYR A 61 6.39 -4.07 -6.18
N GLU A 62 7.63 -4.19 -6.66
CA GLU A 62 8.07 -5.26 -7.55
C GLU A 62 7.76 -6.64 -6.97
N MET A 63 8.06 -6.85 -5.68
CA MET A 63 7.74 -8.10 -4.99
C MET A 63 6.22 -8.37 -4.99
N ARG A 64 5.40 -7.35 -4.74
CA ARG A 64 3.94 -7.49 -4.77
C ARG A 64 3.44 -7.85 -6.16
N MET A 65 3.98 -7.23 -7.21
CA MET A 65 3.62 -7.54 -8.60
C MET A 65 4.08 -8.93 -9.01
N ALA A 66 5.30 -9.32 -8.64
CA ALA A 66 5.82 -10.66 -8.87
C ALA A 66 4.94 -11.71 -8.18
N MET A 67 4.52 -11.47 -6.93
CA MET A 67 3.59 -12.33 -6.22
C MET A 67 2.22 -12.43 -6.88
N ALA A 68 1.68 -11.31 -7.39
CA ALA A 68 0.43 -11.32 -8.14
C ALA A 68 0.53 -12.14 -9.43
N ALA A 69 1.69 -12.15 -10.08
CA ALA A 69 1.96 -12.98 -11.26
C ALA A 69 2.06 -14.49 -10.93
N LEU A 70 2.30 -14.87 -9.67
CA LEU A 70 2.32 -16.28 -9.25
C LEU A 70 0.92 -16.85 -8.91
N LYS A 71 -0.15 -16.07 -9.09
CA LYS A 71 -1.51 -16.48 -8.70
C LYS A 71 -1.98 -17.73 -9.46
N ASP A 72 -1.56 -17.89 -10.72
CA ASP A 72 -2.02 -18.97 -11.60
C ASP A 72 -1.17 -20.25 -11.44
N LEU A 73 -0.13 -20.22 -10.60
CA LEU A 73 0.70 -21.39 -10.29
C LEU A 73 0.04 -22.28 -9.23
N THR A 74 0.39 -23.57 -9.27
CA THR A 74 0.07 -24.54 -8.21
C THR A 74 0.71 -24.11 -6.88
N GLU A 75 0.14 -24.54 -5.76
CA GLU A 75 0.63 -24.13 -4.43
C GLU A 75 2.12 -24.44 -4.21
N ASP A 76 2.59 -25.60 -4.65
CA ASP A 76 3.98 -26.01 -4.49
C ASP A 76 4.92 -25.18 -5.38
N ALA A 77 4.54 -24.95 -6.64
CA ALA A 77 5.31 -24.07 -7.53
C ALA A 77 5.33 -22.63 -7.02
N ARG A 78 4.21 -22.14 -6.47
CA ARG A 78 4.09 -20.82 -5.85
C ARG A 78 5.00 -20.70 -4.62
N LYS A 79 5.06 -21.70 -3.75
CA LYS A 79 5.95 -21.72 -2.57
C LYS A 79 7.43 -21.62 -2.97
N VAL A 80 7.85 -22.41 -3.95
CA VAL A 80 9.23 -22.38 -4.46
C VAL A 80 9.56 -21.00 -5.05
N LYS A 81 8.69 -20.50 -5.96
CA LYS A 81 8.89 -19.19 -6.59
C LYS A 81 8.86 -18.04 -5.58
N PHE A 82 8.02 -18.13 -4.56
CA PHE A 82 8.01 -17.14 -3.47
C PHE A 82 9.32 -17.13 -2.70
N ALA A 83 9.87 -18.29 -2.36
CA ALA A 83 11.15 -18.38 -1.66
C ALA A 83 12.29 -17.80 -2.50
N GLU A 84 12.33 -18.10 -3.81
CA GLU A 84 13.29 -17.53 -4.76
C GLU A 84 13.20 -15.99 -4.82
N LEU A 85 11.98 -15.45 -4.98
CA LEU A 85 11.76 -14.00 -5.03
C LEU A 85 12.15 -13.32 -3.73
N LYS A 86 11.83 -13.94 -2.58
CA LYS A 86 12.18 -13.42 -1.26
C LYS A 86 13.71 -13.37 -1.09
N ALA A 87 14.41 -14.44 -1.45
CA ALA A 87 15.87 -14.49 -1.38
C ALA A 87 16.53 -13.46 -2.32
N ALA A 88 16.02 -13.32 -3.54
CA ALA A 88 16.51 -12.32 -4.50
C ALA A 88 16.33 -10.90 -3.98
N LYS A 89 15.17 -10.59 -3.40
CA LYS A 89 14.90 -9.30 -2.75
C LYS A 89 15.83 -9.06 -1.56
N GLU A 90 16.00 -10.04 -0.68
CA GLU A 90 16.86 -9.92 0.49
C GLU A 90 18.31 -9.66 0.08
N LYS A 91 18.80 -10.33 -0.97
CA LYS A 91 20.12 -10.05 -1.54
C LYS A 91 20.24 -8.61 -2.04
N LYS A 92 19.30 -8.15 -2.88
CA LYS A 92 19.27 -6.75 -3.36
C LYS A 92 19.23 -5.74 -2.21
N MET A 93 18.48 -6.03 -1.16
CA MET A 93 18.38 -5.18 0.03
C MET A 93 19.71 -5.09 0.78
N LYS A 94 20.41 -6.20 0.98
CA LYS A 94 21.72 -6.23 1.65
C LYS A 94 22.83 -5.56 0.84
N GLU A 95 22.72 -5.56 -0.49
CA GLU A 95 23.68 -4.87 -1.38
C GLU A 95 23.49 -3.34 -1.37
N LEU A 96 22.28 -2.85 -1.12
CA LEU A 96 21.93 -1.43 -1.24
C LEU A 96 21.85 -0.69 0.12
N PHE A 97 21.69 -1.42 1.22
CA PHE A 97 21.43 -0.84 2.54
C PHE A 97 22.28 -1.51 3.62
N THR A 98 22.59 -0.76 4.68
CA THR A 98 23.26 -1.33 5.86
C THR A 98 22.30 -2.18 6.68
N GLU A 99 22.83 -3.06 7.53
CA GLU A 99 22.00 -3.89 8.43
C GLU A 99 21.12 -3.05 9.36
N GLU A 100 21.65 -1.92 9.85
CA GLU A 100 20.92 -0.98 10.69
C GLU A 100 19.73 -0.34 9.96
N GLN A 101 19.95 0.09 8.71
CA GLN A 101 18.89 0.62 7.84
C GLN A 101 17.81 -0.43 7.56
N LEU A 102 18.21 -1.67 7.29
CA LEU A 102 17.28 -2.77 7.05
C LEU A 102 16.47 -3.12 8.31
N ALA A 103 17.09 -3.07 9.49
CA ALA A 103 16.40 -3.27 10.76
C ALA A 103 15.36 -2.16 11.01
N ALA A 104 15.71 -0.90 10.74
CA ALA A 104 14.78 0.22 10.86
C ALA A 104 13.60 0.10 9.88
N VAL A 105 13.86 -0.26 8.62
CA VAL A 105 12.82 -0.52 7.61
C VAL A 105 11.93 -1.69 8.01
N LYS A 106 12.50 -2.78 8.53
CA LYS A 106 11.74 -3.93 9.02
C LYS A 106 10.79 -3.50 10.15
N LYS A 107 11.28 -2.75 11.13
CA LYS A 107 10.47 -2.21 12.23
C LYS A 107 9.37 -1.29 11.71
N PHE A 108 9.66 -0.41 10.76
CA PHE A 108 8.68 0.46 10.11
C PHE A 108 7.50 -0.33 9.54
N TYR A 109 7.77 -1.42 8.81
CA TYR A 109 6.72 -2.26 8.24
C TYR A 109 6.02 -3.17 9.25
N GLU A 110 6.67 -3.56 10.34
CA GLU A 110 6.05 -4.31 11.45
C GLU A 110 5.08 -3.45 12.27
N GLU A 111 5.36 -2.15 12.40
CA GLU A 111 4.49 -1.17 13.05
C GLU A 111 3.27 -0.78 12.18
N GLN A 112 3.34 -0.98 10.86
CA GLN A 112 2.18 -0.73 10.01
C GLN A 112 1.09 -1.77 10.30
N PRO A 113 -0.16 -1.33 10.50
CA PRO A 113 -1.25 -2.26 10.72
C PRO A 113 -1.36 -3.20 9.52
N LYS A 114 -1.11 -4.50 9.74
CA LYS A 114 -1.31 -5.50 8.71
C LYS A 114 -2.78 -5.43 8.30
N PRO A 115 -3.09 -5.46 6.98
CA PRO A 115 -4.47 -5.50 6.55
C PRO A 115 -5.13 -6.70 7.23
N THR A 116 -6.14 -6.44 8.06
CA THR A 116 -6.94 -7.51 8.64
C THR A 116 -7.49 -8.33 7.47
N PRO A 117 -7.34 -9.67 7.48
CA PRO A 117 -7.97 -10.48 6.45
C PRO A 117 -9.46 -10.10 6.42
N PRO A 118 -10.06 -9.94 5.23
CA PRO A 118 -11.49 -9.65 5.16
C PRO A 118 -12.20 -10.69 6.03
N LYS A 119 -13.02 -10.23 6.99
CA LYS A 119 -13.88 -11.14 7.75
C LYS A 119 -14.58 -12.00 6.71
N SER A 120 -14.34 -13.30 6.75
CA SER A 120 -15.09 -14.29 5.98
C SER A 120 -16.56 -14.02 6.28
N GLY A 121 -17.23 -13.31 5.38
CA GLY A 121 -18.66 -13.06 5.47
C GLY A 121 -19.35 -14.40 5.22
N ASN A 122 -20.14 -14.83 6.21
CA ASN A 122 -21.15 -15.87 6.05
C ASN A 122 -22.18 -15.48 4.99
#